data_AF-A0A7J5F0B0-F1
#
_entry.id   AF-A0A7J5F0B0-F1
#
_cell.length_a   1.000
_cell.length_b   1.000
_cell.length_c   1.000
_cell.angle_alpha   90.00
_cell.angle_beta   90.00
_cell.angle_gamma   90.00
#
_symmetry.space_group_name_H-M   'P 1'
#
loop_
_entity.id
_entity.type
_entity.pdbx_description
1 polymer ?
#
loop_
_entity_poly.entity_id
_entity_poly.type
_entity_poly.pdbx_seq_one_letter_code
_entity_poly.pdbx_strand_id
1 'polypeptide(L)'
;MMRSAVSVLLTLLLPPVLLTQPQPVSGGVLFEYKGNKSYVSVVGDFNGWSKDEHPLQRDPSGVFRRVVPVTPGVYQYKFYADGEYLLDERNPGTIQNYNNSSVNSVFTLRDDNTVLFRGYEPTPQGVMNDSYPQSGGTLYLNLIWHQHQPLYLDPGTDQLQGPWVRTHATKDYYDMASILERYPEVHYNVNLTSSMLFQLQRYYVERLKPFVDTKKNRVDAKKFLAAWEGKTDPWIDLALKPTKGFGEKEL
;
A
#
# COMPACT_ATOMS: atom_id res chain seq x y z
N MET A 1 -35.17 75.56 -20.60
CA MET A 1 -34.40 74.33 -20.91
C MET A 1 -33.62 73.94 -19.68
N MET A 2 -34.07 72.92 -18.94
CA MET A 2 -33.33 72.30 -17.83
C MET A 2 -33.49 70.79 -18.01
N ARG A 3 -32.40 70.07 -18.25
CA ARG A 3 -32.40 68.60 -18.30
C ARG A 3 -31.87 68.10 -16.97
N SER A 4 -32.75 67.53 -16.15
CA SER A 4 -32.38 66.75 -14.97
C SER A 4 -31.69 65.47 -15.41
N ALA A 5 -30.46 65.24 -14.94
CA ALA A 5 -29.78 63.97 -15.05
C ALA A 5 -30.19 63.08 -13.88
N VAL A 6 -30.92 61.99 -14.15
CA VAL A 6 -31.16 60.92 -13.19
C VAL A 6 -29.94 60.00 -13.24
N SER A 7 -29.16 59.95 -12.16
CA SER A 7 -28.10 58.95 -11.99
C SER A 7 -28.74 57.64 -11.53
N VAL A 8 -28.75 56.63 -12.40
CA VAL A 8 -29.06 55.26 -12.04
C VAL A 8 -27.77 54.62 -11.53
N LEU A 9 -27.67 54.43 -10.20
CA LEU A 9 -26.58 53.69 -9.60
C LEU A 9 -26.86 52.19 -9.74
N LEU A 10 -26.22 51.55 -10.71
CA LEU A 10 -26.33 50.11 -10.96
C LEU A 10 -25.39 49.38 -9.98
N THR A 11 -25.91 48.89 -8.85
CA THR A 11 -25.17 48.00 -7.95
C THR A 11 -25.10 46.60 -8.57
N LEU A 12 -23.95 46.28 -9.16
CA LEU A 12 -23.59 44.92 -9.57
C LEU A 12 -23.37 44.06 -8.31
N LEU A 13 -24.40 43.33 -7.90
CA LEU A 13 -24.27 42.18 -6.99
C LEU A 13 -23.57 41.05 -7.75
N LEU A 14 -22.24 40.98 -7.67
CA LEU A 14 -21.52 39.79 -8.08
C LEU A 14 -21.93 38.65 -7.13
N PRO A 15 -22.49 37.52 -7.62
CA PRO A 15 -22.69 36.35 -6.78
C PRO A 15 -21.33 35.94 -6.20
N PRO A 16 -21.26 35.54 -4.91
CA PRO A 16 -20.00 35.09 -4.33
C PRO A 16 -19.47 33.93 -5.17
N VAL A 17 -18.29 34.11 -5.75
CA VAL A 17 -17.61 33.06 -6.49
C VAL A 17 -17.34 31.93 -5.50
N LEU A 18 -18.06 30.82 -5.64
CA LEU A 18 -17.75 29.60 -4.90
C LEU A 18 -16.42 29.10 -5.45
N LEU A 19 -15.34 29.35 -4.70
CA LEU A 19 -14.03 28.80 -5.02
C LEU A 19 -14.12 27.27 -5.03
N THR A 20 -13.44 26.66 -5.99
CA THR A 20 -13.28 25.20 -6.06
C THR A 20 -12.64 24.69 -4.78
N GLN A 21 -12.83 23.43 -4.41
CA GLN A 21 -12.26 22.90 -3.18
C GLN A 21 -11.92 21.39 -3.34
N PRO A 22 -11.02 20.83 -2.50
CA PRO A 22 -10.47 21.45 -1.29
C PRO A 22 -9.34 22.44 -1.58
N GLN A 23 -8.95 23.24 -0.58
CA GLN A 23 -7.96 24.31 -0.72
C GLN A 23 -6.68 23.98 0.06
N PRO A 24 -5.47 24.10 -0.53
CA PRO A 24 -4.24 23.92 0.22
C PRO A 24 -4.04 25.09 1.20
N VAL A 25 -3.68 24.78 2.44
CA VAL A 25 -3.41 25.75 3.50
C VAL A 25 -2.16 25.36 4.27
N SER A 26 -1.65 26.24 5.13
CA SER A 26 -0.59 25.87 6.06
C SER A 26 -1.06 24.73 6.97
N GLY A 27 -0.33 23.62 6.98
CA GLY A 27 -0.64 22.44 7.82
C GLY A 27 -1.53 21.38 7.17
N GLY A 28 -1.92 21.55 5.90
CA GLY A 28 -2.62 20.50 5.14
C GLY A 28 -3.63 21.07 4.14
N VAL A 29 -4.78 20.41 4.04
CA VAL A 29 -5.82 20.73 3.07
C VAL A 29 -7.12 21.10 3.80
N LEU A 30 -7.68 22.26 3.48
CA LEU A 30 -8.95 22.76 4.00
C LEU A 30 -10.12 22.20 3.20
N PHE A 31 -11.00 21.50 3.91
CA PHE A 31 -12.30 21.04 3.44
C PHE A 31 -13.39 21.91 4.05
N GLU A 32 -14.35 22.31 3.24
CA GLU A 32 -15.50 23.08 3.68
C GLU A 32 -16.80 22.48 3.14
N TYR A 33 -17.85 22.46 3.96
CA TYR A 33 -19.18 22.01 3.53
C TYR A 33 -20.22 23.08 3.88
N LYS A 34 -21.03 23.45 2.88
CA LYS A 34 -22.14 24.39 3.05
C LYS A 34 -23.44 23.67 2.75
N GLY A 35 -24.26 23.46 3.77
CA GLY A 35 -25.54 22.77 3.63
C GLY A 35 -26.28 22.76 4.96
N ASN A 36 -27.55 22.36 4.91
CA ASN A 36 -28.38 22.20 6.10
C ASN A 36 -28.22 20.79 6.66
N LYS A 37 -27.12 20.55 7.37
CA LYS A 37 -26.78 19.27 8.02
C LYS A 37 -26.39 19.51 9.48
N SER A 38 -26.60 18.53 10.34
CA SER A 38 -26.29 18.60 11.77
C SER A 38 -24.88 18.09 12.08
N TYR A 39 -24.46 17.05 11.35
CA TYR A 39 -23.14 16.45 11.43
C TYR A 39 -22.54 16.34 10.04
N VAL A 40 -21.27 16.72 9.90
CA VAL A 40 -20.50 16.56 8.66
C VAL A 40 -19.09 16.10 9.01
N SER A 41 -18.60 15.07 8.33
CA SER A 41 -17.24 14.59 8.41
C SER A 41 -16.67 14.43 7.01
N VAL A 42 -15.38 14.69 6.83
CA VAL A 42 -14.69 14.38 5.57
C VAL A 42 -14.09 12.98 5.68
N VAL A 43 -14.41 12.14 4.70
CA VAL A 43 -13.98 10.74 4.64
C VAL A 43 -13.23 10.50 3.35
N GLY A 44 -12.11 9.80 3.39
CA GLY A 44 -11.31 9.53 2.20
C GLY A 44 -10.09 8.68 2.48
N ASP A 45 -9.21 8.56 1.49
CA ASP A 45 -8.03 7.70 1.57
C ASP A 45 -7.10 8.07 2.73
N PHE A 46 -7.03 9.36 3.08
CA PHE A 46 -6.18 9.89 4.16
C PHE A 46 -6.62 9.49 5.58
N ASN A 47 -7.82 8.94 5.76
CA ASN A 47 -8.32 8.48 7.05
C ASN A 47 -9.02 7.12 6.97
N GLY A 48 -8.69 6.32 5.95
CA GLY A 48 -9.29 5.01 5.75
C GLY A 48 -10.83 5.04 5.65
N TRP A 49 -11.38 6.14 5.13
CA TRP A 49 -12.83 6.36 4.99
C TRP A 49 -13.60 6.42 6.33
N SER A 50 -12.92 6.74 7.43
CA SER A 50 -13.53 6.86 8.77
C SER A 50 -14.40 8.11 8.92
N LYS A 51 -15.69 7.91 9.22
CA LYS A 51 -16.65 9.00 9.50
C LYS A 51 -16.42 9.71 10.84
N ASP A 52 -15.63 9.12 11.73
CA ASP A 52 -15.43 9.59 13.11
C ASP A 52 -14.09 10.32 13.30
N GLU A 53 -13.15 10.18 12.37
CA GLU A 53 -11.79 10.70 12.51
C GLU A 53 -11.66 12.20 12.19
N HIS A 54 -12.35 12.67 11.16
CA HIS A 54 -12.27 14.07 10.70
C HIS A 54 -13.64 14.78 10.61
N PRO A 55 -14.40 14.89 11.73
CA PRO A 55 -15.59 15.74 11.78
C PRO A 55 -15.22 17.21 11.50
N LEU A 56 -16.05 17.88 10.69
CA LEU A 56 -15.92 19.30 10.40
C LEU A 56 -16.60 20.13 11.50
N GLN A 57 -16.01 21.28 11.81
CA GLN A 57 -16.55 22.21 12.79
C GLN A 57 -17.42 23.25 12.08
N ARG A 58 -18.66 23.42 12.54
CA ARG A 58 -19.59 24.43 12.01
C ARG A 58 -19.28 25.79 12.60
N ASP A 59 -19.03 26.77 11.74
CA ASP A 59 -18.80 28.15 12.15
C ASP A 59 -20.13 28.93 12.37
N PRO A 60 -20.08 30.17 12.90
CA PRO A 60 -21.28 31.00 13.07
C PRO A 60 -21.99 31.37 11.77
N SER A 61 -21.31 31.31 10.62
CA SER A 61 -21.94 31.53 9.30
C SER A 61 -22.70 30.29 8.79
N GLY A 62 -22.58 29.17 9.50
CA GLY A 62 -23.22 27.89 9.19
C GLY A 62 -22.41 27.00 8.25
N VAL A 63 -21.15 27.34 7.96
CA VAL A 63 -20.23 26.57 7.11
C VAL A 63 -19.39 25.64 7.98
N PHE A 64 -19.34 24.37 7.60
CA PHE A 64 -18.53 23.34 8.21
C PHE A 64 -17.10 23.43 7.66
N ARG A 65 -16.07 23.37 8.50
CA ARG A 65 -14.65 23.42 8.09
C ARG A 65 -13.76 22.43 8.83
N ARG A 66 -12.74 21.91 8.15
CA ARG A 66 -11.65 21.13 8.74
C ARG A 66 -10.38 21.24 7.89
N VAL A 67 -9.24 21.43 8.55
CA VAL A 67 -7.92 21.20 7.94
C VAL A 67 -7.52 19.76 8.23
N VAL A 68 -7.17 19.01 7.18
CA VAL A 68 -6.66 17.63 7.28
C VAL A 68 -5.19 17.62 6.84
N PRO A 69 -4.25 17.20 7.71
CA PRO A 69 -2.88 16.99 7.32
C PRO A 69 -2.80 15.83 6.31
N VAL A 70 -2.31 16.10 5.11
CA VAL A 70 -2.07 15.10 4.06
C VAL A 70 -0.72 15.37 3.42
N THR A 71 -0.02 14.30 3.03
CA THR A 71 1.20 14.39 2.24
C THR A 71 0.87 14.63 0.77
N PRO A 72 1.84 15.03 -0.08
CA PRO A 72 1.65 15.02 -1.53
C PRO A 72 1.17 13.63 -2.01
N GLY A 73 0.19 13.62 -2.92
CA GLY A 73 -0.50 12.40 -3.35
C GLY A 73 -1.85 12.65 -4.00
N VAL A 74 -2.45 11.58 -4.52
CA VAL A 74 -3.82 11.57 -5.07
C VAL A 74 -4.78 11.02 -4.03
N TYR A 75 -5.86 11.74 -3.76
CA TYR A 75 -6.82 11.39 -2.72
C TYR A 75 -8.25 11.41 -3.25
N GLN A 76 -8.96 10.31 -3.04
CA GLN A 76 -10.41 10.23 -3.18
C GLN A 76 -11.07 10.55 -1.84
N TYR A 77 -12.20 11.25 -1.89
CA TYR A 77 -12.96 11.58 -0.70
C TYR A 77 -14.44 11.83 -0.99
N LYS A 78 -15.22 11.91 0.10
CA LYS A 78 -16.60 12.36 0.18
C LYS A 78 -16.83 13.14 1.48
N PHE A 79 -18.00 13.76 1.60
CA PHE A 79 -18.54 14.15 2.88
C PHE A 79 -19.50 13.08 3.39
N TYR A 80 -19.35 12.68 4.65
CA TYR A 80 -20.39 11.94 5.37
C TYR A 80 -21.21 12.94 6.17
N ALA A 81 -22.49 13.13 5.82
CA ALA A 81 -23.36 14.12 6.44
C ALA A 81 -24.72 13.54 6.80
N ASP A 82 -25.05 13.54 8.10
CA ASP A 82 -26.30 13.00 8.66
C ASP A 82 -26.70 11.61 8.11
N GLY A 83 -25.74 10.71 7.95
CA GLY A 83 -25.99 9.35 7.44
C GLY A 83 -25.75 9.15 5.95
N GLU A 84 -25.49 10.21 5.19
CA GLU A 84 -25.37 10.17 3.73
C GLU A 84 -23.94 10.44 3.25
N TYR A 85 -23.52 9.76 2.18
CA TYR A 85 -22.24 10.00 1.51
C TYR A 85 -22.43 10.95 0.31
N LEU A 86 -22.00 12.18 0.47
CA LEU A 86 -22.18 13.26 -0.49
C LEU A 86 -20.87 13.55 -1.24
N LEU A 87 -20.98 13.84 -2.54
CA LEU A 87 -19.88 14.41 -3.30
C LEU A 87 -19.65 15.86 -2.86
N ASP A 88 -18.42 16.32 -3.03
CA ASP A 88 -18.12 17.73 -2.93
C ASP A 88 -18.54 18.45 -4.20
N GLU A 89 -19.67 19.17 -4.13
CA GLU A 89 -20.23 19.91 -5.27
C GLU A 89 -19.31 21.03 -5.78
N ARG A 90 -18.33 21.47 -4.98
CA ARG A 90 -17.34 22.48 -5.36
C ARG A 90 -16.03 21.86 -5.85
N ASN A 91 -15.92 20.54 -5.90
CA ASN A 91 -14.82 19.86 -6.53
C ASN A 91 -15.21 19.40 -7.95
N PRO A 92 -14.68 20.04 -9.01
CA PRO A 92 -14.97 19.61 -10.38
C PRO A 92 -14.33 18.25 -10.74
N GLY A 93 -13.40 17.76 -9.93
CA GLY A 93 -12.73 16.48 -10.08
C GLY A 93 -13.53 15.33 -9.49
N THR A 94 -13.89 14.36 -10.33
CA THR A 94 -14.52 13.11 -9.89
C THR A 94 -13.82 11.89 -10.49
N ILE A 95 -13.92 10.74 -9.82
CA ILE A 95 -13.39 9.47 -10.29
C ILE A 95 -14.32 8.32 -9.89
N GLN A 96 -14.43 7.29 -10.73
CA GLN A 96 -15.14 6.06 -10.36
C GLN A 96 -14.35 5.31 -9.28
N ASN A 97 -15.05 4.77 -8.29
CA ASN A 97 -14.46 3.89 -7.29
C ASN A 97 -14.03 2.57 -7.95
N TYR A 98 -13.14 1.81 -7.29
CA TYR A 98 -12.46 0.62 -7.83
C TYR A 98 -13.38 -0.43 -8.49
N ASN A 99 -14.61 -0.59 -8.00
CA ASN A 99 -15.59 -1.56 -8.52
C ASN A 99 -16.64 -0.93 -9.45
N ASN A 100 -16.46 0.32 -9.87
CA ASN A 100 -17.37 1.10 -10.71
C ASN A 100 -18.80 1.25 -10.16
N SER A 101 -19.01 1.02 -8.86
CA SER A 101 -20.35 1.10 -8.24
C SER A 101 -20.74 2.51 -7.77
N SER A 102 -19.77 3.41 -7.60
CA SER A 102 -19.99 4.78 -7.14
C SER A 102 -18.91 5.72 -7.65
N VAL A 103 -19.18 7.02 -7.57
CA VAL A 103 -18.25 8.10 -7.93
C VAL A 103 -17.78 8.80 -6.66
N ASN A 104 -16.51 9.17 -6.58
CA ASN A 104 -15.89 9.94 -5.50
C ASN A 104 -15.41 11.30 -6.01
N SER A 105 -15.31 12.28 -5.11
CA SER A 105 -14.56 13.51 -5.39
C SER A 105 -13.07 13.18 -5.32
N VAL A 106 -12.25 13.83 -6.14
CA VAL A 106 -10.82 13.54 -6.21
C VAL A 106 -10.00 14.81 -6.28
N PHE A 107 -8.83 14.81 -5.63
CA PHE A 107 -7.83 15.84 -5.80
C PHE A 107 -6.42 15.25 -5.76
N THR A 108 -5.48 15.97 -6.34
CA THR A 108 -4.04 15.69 -6.24
C THR A 108 -3.37 16.85 -5.52
N LEU A 109 -2.68 16.58 -4.41
CA LEU A 109 -1.78 17.53 -3.74
C LEU A 109 -0.36 17.30 -4.26
N ARG A 110 0.28 18.35 -4.76
CA ARG A 110 1.67 18.31 -5.25
C ARG A 110 2.66 18.77 -4.16
N ASP A 111 3.94 18.47 -4.37
CA ASP A 111 5.03 18.87 -3.47
C ASP A 111 5.17 20.40 -3.31
N ASP A 112 4.72 21.16 -4.30
CA ASP A 112 4.68 22.63 -4.27
C ASP A 112 3.41 23.20 -3.58
N ASN A 113 2.66 22.34 -2.88
CA ASN A 113 1.40 22.66 -2.21
C ASN A 113 0.28 23.15 -3.15
N THR A 114 0.37 22.85 -4.45
CA THR A 114 -0.73 23.11 -5.40
C THR A 114 -1.72 21.94 -5.43
N VAL A 115 -3.01 22.26 -5.58
CA VAL A 115 -4.09 21.27 -5.70
C VAL A 115 -4.60 21.22 -7.13
N LEU A 116 -4.71 20.00 -7.67
CA LEU A 116 -5.39 19.73 -8.92
C LEU A 116 -6.68 18.93 -8.68
N PHE A 117 -7.77 19.30 -9.34
CA PHE A 117 -9.06 18.62 -9.23
C PHE A 117 -9.19 17.49 -10.25
N ARG A 118 -8.25 16.56 -10.20
CA ARG A 118 -8.21 15.36 -11.03
C ARG A 118 -7.50 14.25 -10.28
N GLY A 119 -7.85 13.01 -10.59
CA GLY A 119 -7.17 11.83 -10.05
C GLY A 119 -5.78 11.66 -10.64
N TYR A 120 -5.28 10.42 -10.61
CA TYR A 120 -4.25 10.05 -11.55
C TYR A 120 -4.75 10.45 -12.93
N GLU A 121 -3.97 11.28 -13.64
CA GLU A 121 -4.12 11.27 -15.08
C GLU A 121 -4.07 9.79 -15.45
N PRO A 122 -5.10 9.22 -16.12
CA PRO A 122 -4.79 8.04 -16.90
C PRO A 122 -3.60 8.50 -17.72
N THR A 123 -2.42 7.90 -17.48
CA THR A 123 -1.32 7.99 -18.43
C THR A 123 -2.02 7.87 -19.76
N PRO A 124 -1.97 8.90 -20.64
CA PRO A 124 -2.74 8.87 -21.87
C PRO A 124 -2.61 7.46 -22.41
N GLN A 125 -3.69 6.80 -22.84
CA GLN A 125 -3.53 5.48 -23.46
C GLN A 125 -2.65 5.52 -24.75
N GLY A 126 -1.86 6.57 -24.97
CA GLY A 126 -0.60 6.49 -25.68
C GLY A 126 0.42 5.79 -24.81
N VAL A 127 0.62 4.50 -25.11
CA VAL A 127 1.90 3.77 -25.05
C VAL A 127 2.78 4.21 -23.88
N MET A 128 2.96 3.37 -22.85
CA MET A 128 4.18 3.41 -22.03
C MET A 128 5.36 3.48 -23.00
N ASN A 129 5.83 4.69 -23.27
CA ASN A 129 6.92 4.95 -24.16
C ASN A 129 7.98 5.49 -23.22
N ASP A 130 9.08 4.76 -23.16
CA ASP A 130 10.26 5.16 -22.39
C ASP A 130 11.05 6.21 -23.20
N SER A 131 10.39 7.01 -24.04
CA SER A 131 11.05 8.04 -24.87
C SER A 131 11.14 9.34 -24.09
N TYR A 132 12.03 9.33 -23.10
CA TYR A 132 12.52 10.54 -22.46
C TYR A 132 13.46 11.28 -23.43
N PRO A 133 13.50 12.63 -23.42
CA PRO A 133 14.51 13.39 -24.15
C PRO A 133 15.90 12.86 -23.78
N GLN A 134 16.57 12.21 -24.72
CA GLN A 134 17.91 11.69 -24.51
C GLN A 134 18.89 12.85 -24.58
N SER A 135 19.19 13.48 -23.45
CA SER A 135 20.23 14.53 -23.37
C SER A 135 21.65 13.97 -23.53
N GLY A 136 21.79 12.65 -23.69
CA GLY A 136 23.06 11.94 -23.63
C GLY A 136 23.60 11.85 -22.20
N GLY A 137 24.42 10.83 -21.94
CA GLY A 137 25.07 10.61 -20.64
C GLY A 137 25.08 9.14 -20.21
N THR A 138 25.90 8.82 -19.22
CA THR A 138 25.96 7.47 -18.62
C THR A 138 25.00 7.40 -17.43
N LEU A 139 24.04 6.48 -17.48
CA LEU A 139 23.22 6.12 -16.33
C LEU A 139 23.95 5.05 -15.51
N TYR A 140 24.23 5.34 -14.25
CA TYR A 140 24.75 4.36 -13.30
C TYR A 140 23.57 3.71 -12.58
N LEU A 141 23.35 2.42 -12.82
CA LEU A 141 22.27 1.64 -12.23
C LEU A 141 22.83 0.63 -11.23
N ASN A 142 22.22 0.55 -10.04
CA ASN A 142 22.46 -0.53 -9.09
C ASN A 142 21.15 -1.25 -8.80
N LEU A 143 21.10 -2.54 -9.13
CA LEU A 143 19.97 -3.41 -8.83
C LEU A 143 20.23 -4.12 -7.51
N ILE A 144 19.38 -3.88 -6.51
CA ILE A 144 19.46 -4.54 -5.20
C ILE A 144 18.16 -5.30 -4.95
N TRP A 145 18.28 -6.61 -4.75
CA TRP A 145 17.19 -7.45 -4.28
C TRP A 145 17.31 -7.71 -2.80
N HIS A 146 16.37 -7.18 -2.03
CA HIS A 146 16.24 -7.42 -0.60
C HIS A 146 15.15 -8.47 -0.36
N GLN A 147 15.56 -9.67 0.07
CA GLN A 147 14.63 -10.78 0.24
C GLN A 147 13.78 -10.64 1.51
N HIS A 148 12.47 -10.44 1.36
CA HIS A 148 11.56 -10.31 2.49
C HIS A 148 11.30 -11.67 3.18
N GLN A 149 11.95 -11.90 4.33
CA GLN A 149 11.76 -13.12 5.10
C GLN A 149 11.36 -12.84 6.57
N PRO A 150 10.09 -13.08 6.94
CA PRO A 150 9.64 -13.07 8.33
C PRO A 150 10.32 -14.16 9.18
N LEU A 151 10.26 -13.98 10.50
CA LEU A 151 10.55 -15.07 11.43
C LEU A 151 9.32 -15.98 11.52
N TYR A 152 9.43 -17.21 11.03
CA TYR A 152 8.35 -18.21 11.05
C TYR A 152 8.39 -19.11 12.28
N LEU A 153 9.23 -18.80 13.26
CA LEU A 153 9.32 -19.55 14.50
C LEU A 153 8.10 -19.28 15.39
N ASP A 154 7.44 -20.32 15.86
CA ASP A 154 6.63 -20.27 17.08
C ASP A 154 7.55 -20.50 18.30
N PRO A 155 7.78 -19.46 19.13
CA PRO A 155 8.67 -19.58 20.29
C PRO A 155 8.11 -20.47 21.40
N GLY A 156 6.78 -20.69 21.45
CA GLY A 156 6.15 -21.52 22.48
C GLY A 156 6.43 -23.01 22.25
N THR A 157 6.47 -23.42 20.99
CA THR A 157 6.71 -24.82 20.58
C THR A 157 8.14 -25.09 20.11
N ASP A 158 8.94 -24.04 19.86
CA ASP A 158 10.25 -24.12 19.20
C ASP A 158 10.17 -24.84 17.83
N GLN A 159 9.08 -24.58 17.11
CA GLN A 159 8.77 -25.15 15.81
C GLN A 159 8.60 -24.06 14.75
N LEU A 160 8.97 -24.36 13.50
CA LEU A 160 8.60 -23.48 12.38
C LEU A 160 7.11 -23.64 12.07
N GLN A 161 6.42 -22.55 11.77
CA GLN A 161 4.99 -22.54 11.45
C GLN A 161 4.66 -23.12 10.06
N GLY A 162 5.69 -23.46 9.27
CA GLY A 162 5.52 -24.05 7.96
C GLY A 162 6.83 -24.24 7.21
N PRO A 163 6.76 -24.64 5.93
CA PRO A 163 7.94 -24.95 5.13
C PRO A 163 8.59 -23.71 4.50
N TRP A 164 8.08 -22.52 4.84
CA TRP A 164 8.32 -21.26 4.14
C TRP A 164 9.80 -20.88 4.04
N VAL A 165 10.58 -21.14 5.10
CA VAL A 165 12.03 -20.88 5.10
C VAL A 165 12.73 -21.70 4.02
N ARG A 166 12.43 -23.00 3.94
CA ARG A 166 13.02 -23.88 2.92
C ARG A 166 12.47 -23.58 1.54
N THR A 167 11.17 -23.37 1.38
CA THR A 167 10.58 -23.12 0.04
C THR A 167 11.09 -21.82 -0.56
N HIS A 168 11.18 -20.75 0.21
CA HIS A 168 11.76 -19.50 -0.28
C HIS A 168 13.25 -19.67 -0.61
N ALA A 169 14.01 -20.37 0.23
CA ALA A 169 15.45 -20.57 0.00
C ALA A 169 15.77 -21.45 -1.21
N THR A 170 15.05 -22.56 -1.41
CA THR A 170 15.37 -23.54 -2.46
C THR A 170 14.62 -23.32 -3.76
N LYS A 171 13.51 -22.58 -3.72
CA LYS A 171 12.68 -22.31 -4.90
C LYS A 171 12.67 -20.82 -5.22
N ASP A 172 11.97 -20.01 -4.45
CA ASP A 172 11.62 -18.66 -4.92
C ASP A 172 12.86 -17.75 -5.08
N TYR A 173 13.69 -17.63 -4.05
CA TYR A 173 14.85 -16.74 -4.08
C TYR A 173 15.97 -17.27 -4.97
N TYR A 174 16.11 -18.60 -5.03
CA TYR A 174 17.04 -19.24 -5.95
C TYR A 174 16.62 -19.03 -7.40
N ASP A 175 15.34 -19.24 -7.73
CA ASP A 175 14.81 -19.06 -9.09
C ASP A 175 15.05 -17.62 -9.56
N MET A 176 14.83 -16.61 -8.69
CA MET A 176 15.13 -15.21 -9.00
C MET A 176 16.61 -14.97 -9.32
N ALA A 177 17.53 -15.51 -8.52
CA ALA A 177 18.97 -15.35 -8.74
C ALA A 177 19.45 -16.10 -9.99
N SER A 178 18.94 -17.32 -10.21
CA SER A 178 19.35 -18.17 -11.35
C SER A 178 18.94 -17.61 -12.71
N ILE A 179 17.84 -16.84 -12.79
CA ILE A 179 17.42 -16.18 -14.03
C ILE A 179 18.54 -15.28 -14.60
N LEU A 180 19.37 -14.69 -13.74
CA LEU A 180 20.44 -13.78 -14.13
C LEU A 180 21.68 -14.47 -14.69
N GLU A 181 21.81 -15.79 -14.55
CA GLU A 181 22.84 -16.56 -15.25
C GLU A 181 22.75 -16.39 -16.78
N ARG A 182 21.54 -16.11 -17.30
CA ARG A 182 21.29 -15.83 -18.71
C ARG A 182 21.69 -14.41 -19.14
N TYR A 183 22.07 -13.53 -18.21
CA TYR A 183 22.33 -12.12 -18.44
C TYR A 183 23.64 -11.67 -17.75
N PRO A 184 24.81 -12.15 -18.20
CA PRO A 184 26.09 -11.95 -17.49
C PRO A 184 26.53 -10.48 -17.40
N GLU A 185 26.05 -9.61 -18.29
CA GLU A 185 26.33 -8.18 -18.29
C GLU A 185 25.49 -7.39 -17.27
N VAL A 186 24.46 -8.01 -16.67
CA VAL A 186 23.62 -7.37 -15.66
C VAL A 186 24.29 -7.52 -14.30
N HIS A 187 24.70 -6.40 -13.72
CA HIS A 187 25.25 -6.36 -12.37
C HIS A 187 24.14 -6.15 -11.33
N TYR A 188 24.15 -6.96 -10.27
CA TYR A 188 23.11 -6.96 -9.25
C TYR A 188 23.68 -7.39 -7.90
N ASN A 189 22.96 -7.06 -6.83
CA ASN A 189 23.25 -7.47 -5.47
C ASN A 189 22.04 -8.19 -4.86
N VAL A 190 22.26 -9.38 -4.30
CA VAL A 190 21.23 -10.11 -3.55
C VAL A 190 21.55 -10.05 -2.07
N ASN A 191 20.66 -9.41 -1.31
CA ASN A 191 20.75 -9.38 0.14
C ASN A 191 19.93 -10.53 0.73
N LEU A 192 20.64 -11.51 1.30
CA LEU A 192 20.06 -12.58 2.09
C LEU A 192 19.85 -12.10 3.52
N THR A 193 18.60 -12.01 3.96
CA THR A 193 18.26 -11.45 5.27
C THR A 193 18.71 -12.33 6.44
N SER A 194 19.15 -11.69 7.52
CA SER A 194 19.63 -12.40 8.73
C SER A 194 18.59 -13.35 9.32
N SER A 195 17.31 -13.00 9.25
CA SER A 195 16.20 -13.87 9.66
C SER A 195 16.16 -15.18 8.87
N MET A 196 16.36 -15.12 7.56
CA MET A 196 16.42 -16.30 6.71
C MET A 196 17.63 -17.16 7.06
N LEU A 197 18.82 -16.55 7.13
CA LEU A 197 20.07 -17.25 7.43
C LEU A 197 20.02 -17.95 8.80
N PHE A 198 19.48 -17.26 9.81
CA PHE A 198 19.29 -17.83 11.14
C PHE A 198 18.39 -19.07 11.11
N GLN A 199 17.23 -19.00 10.46
CA GLN A 199 16.29 -20.12 10.43
C GLN A 199 16.84 -21.31 9.62
N LEU A 200 17.52 -21.06 8.50
CA LEU A 200 18.23 -22.09 7.73
C LEU A 200 19.31 -22.78 8.56
N GLN A 201 20.18 -21.99 9.18
CA GLN A 201 21.27 -22.49 10.00
C GLN A 201 20.73 -23.30 11.19
N ARG A 202 19.74 -22.77 11.91
CA ARG A 202 19.25 -23.38 13.13
C ARG A 202 18.43 -24.64 12.88
N TYR A 203 17.44 -24.59 11.98
CA TYR A 203 16.45 -25.66 11.86
C TYR A 203 16.81 -26.70 10.79
N TYR A 204 17.58 -26.34 9.78
CA TYR A 204 17.93 -27.25 8.69
C TYR A 204 19.40 -27.70 8.76
N VAL A 205 20.33 -26.81 9.11
CA VAL A 205 21.74 -27.19 9.22
C VAL A 205 22.02 -27.86 10.57
N GLU A 206 21.72 -27.21 11.70
CA GLU A 206 22.07 -27.77 13.01
C GLU A 206 21.18 -28.96 13.41
N ARG A 207 19.87 -28.87 13.16
CA ARG A 207 18.92 -29.92 13.58
C ARG A 207 18.80 -31.06 12.58
N LEU A 208 18.83 -30.82 11.26
CA LEU A 208 18.63 -31.89 10.26
C LEU A 208 19.94 -32.48 9.73
N LYS A 209 20.94 -31.67 9.36
CA LYS A 209 22.19 -32.15 8.72
C LYS A 209 22.88 -33.33 9.43
N PRO A 210 22.94 -33.42 10.78
CA PRO A 210 23.57 -34.56 11.46
C PRO A 210 22.96 -35.93 11.12
N PHE A 211 21.72 -35.95 10.62
CA PHE A 211 20.98 -37.16 10.27
C PHE A 211 20.95 -37.43 8.76
N VAL A 212 21.58 -36.58 7.94
CA VAL A 212 21.58 -36.68 6.48
C VAL A 212 22.93 -37.24 5.99
N ASP A 213 22.89 -38.35 5.26
CA ASP A 213 24.01 -38.86 4.48
C ASP A 213 23.82 -38.44 3.01
N THR A 214 24.50 -37.36 2.62
CA THR A 214 24.43 -36.82 1.25
C THR A 214 25.11 -37.73 0.23
N LYS A 215 26.05 -38.59 0.63
CA LYS A 215 26.71 -39.53 -0.29
C LYS A 215 25.81 -40.70 -0.64
N LYS A 216 25.01 -41.16 0.34
CA LYS A 216 24.06 -42.27 0.15
C LYS A 216 22.66 -41.80 -0.23
N ASN A 217 22.42 -40.49 -0.24
CA ASN A 217 21.10 -39.89 -0.42
C ASN A 217 20.07 -40.48 0.57
N ARG A 218 20.43 -40.52 1.85
CA ARG A 218 19.60 -41.10 2.92
C ARG A 218 19.50 -40.16 4.11
N VAL A 219 18.37 -40.27 4.83
CA VAL A 219 18.16 -39.61 6.12
C VAL A 219 17.87 -40.68 7.17
N ASP A 220 18.54 -40.63 8.31
CA ASP A 220 18.22 -41.45 9.49
C ASP A 220 16.97 -40.88 10.18
N ALA A 221 15.81 -41.07 9.53
CA ALA A 221 14.52 -40.52 9.95
C ALA A 221 14.17 -40.90 11.39
N LYS A 222 14.50 -42.13 11.81
CA LYS A 222 14.23 -42.61 13.17
C LYS A 222 14.97 -41.78 14.21
N LYS A 223 16.27 -41.55 14.01
CA LYS A 223 17.06 -40.74 14.95
C LYS A 223 16.70 -39.25 14.88
N PHE A 224 16.40 -38.75 13.68
CA PHE A 224 15.96 -37.37 13.50
C PHE A 224 14.66 -37.09 14.28
N LEU A 225 13.62 -37.89 14.03
CA LEU A 225 12.32 -37.72 14.70
C LEU A 225 12.45 -37.89 16.22
N ALA A 226 13.24 -38.87 16.68
CA ALA A 226 13.49 -39.04 18.11
C ALA A 226 14.18 -37.82 18.78
N ALA A 227 14.94 -37.03 18.02
CA ALA A 227 15.65 -35.85 18.53
C ALA A 227 14.85 -34.56 18.37
N TRP A 228 14.10 -34.41 17.27
CA TRP A 228 13.62 -33.11 16.80
C TRP A 228 12.18 -33.08 16.26
N GLU A 229 11.42 -34.19 16.34
CA GLU A 229 10.00 -34.18 15.95
C GLU A 229 9.24 -33.07 16.71
N GLY A 230 8.44 -32.29 15.97
CA GLY A 230 7.69 -31.16 16.54
C GLY A 230 8.55 -29.93 16.84
N LYS A 231 9.83 -29.94 16.49
CA LYS A 231 10.78 -28.83 16.74
C LYS A 231 11.49 -28.38 15.46
N THR A 232 10.98 -28.71 14.29
CA THR A 232 11.59 -28.26 13.03
C THR A 232 10.53 -27.73 12.05
N ASP A 233 10.78 -27.86 10.76
CA ASP A 233 9.78 -27.69 9.71
C ASP A 233 8.78 -28.86 9.79
N PRO A 234 7.49 -28.62 10.09
CA PRO A 234 6.52 -29.70 10.25
C PRO A 234 6.35 -30.54 8.97
N TRP A 235 6.69 -30.01 7.80
CA TRP A 235 6.66 -30.77 6.55
C TRP A 235 7.84 -31.73 6.41
N ILE A 236 8.98 -31.47 7.07
CA ILE A 236 10.08 -32.45 7.15
C ILE A 236 9.65 -33.62 8.03
N ASP A 237 9.05 -33.34 9.19
CA ASP A 237 8.54 -34.37 10.09
C ASP A 237 7.53 -35.27 9.34
N LEU A 238 6.58 -34.65 8.63
CA LEU A 238 5.60 -35.35 7.80
C LEU A 238 6.27 -36.19 6.70
N ALA A 239 7.26 -35.65 5.98
CA ALA A 239 7.94 -36.35 4.89
C ALA A 239 8.81 -37.53 5.36
N LEU A 240 9.33 -37.48 6.59
CA LEU A 240 10.17 -38.53 7.18
C LEU A 240 9.35 -39.56 7.96
N LYS A 241 8.09 -39.26 8.30
CA LYS A 241 7.19 -40.17 9.00
C LYS A 241 6.66 -41.26 8.03
N PRO A 242 6.74 -42.55 8.39
CA PRO A 242 6.15 -43.61 7.57
C PRO A 242 4.64 -43.44 7.43
N THR A 243 4.10 -43.56 6.22
CA THR A 243 2.65 -43.43 5.93
C THR A 243 1.77 -44.38 6.74
N LYS A 244 2.28 -45.56 7.13
CA LYS A 244 1.56 -46.48 8.03
C LYS A 244 1.29 -45.90 9.43
N GLY A 245 1.99 -44.84 9.82
CA GLY A 245 1.83 -44.15 11.09
C GLY A 245 1.02 -42.86 11.00
N PHE A 246 0.39 -42.55 9.87
CA PHE A 246 -0.47 -41.38 9.73
C PHE A 246 -1.81 -41.63 10.44
N GLY A 247 -2.28 -40.64 11.19
CA GLY A 247 -3.59 -40.65 11.84
C GLY A 247 -4.45 -39.47 11.37
N GLU A 248 -5.51 -39.15 12.13
CA GLU A 248 -6.45 -38.06 11.81
C GLU A 248 -5.80 -36.66 11.73
N LYS A 249 -4.58 -36.48 12.25
CA LYS A 249 -3.87 -35.19 12.19
C LYS A 249 -3.12 -34.98 10.88
N GLU A 250 -2.83 -36.05 10.15
CA GLU A 250 -2.02 -36.02 8.93
C GLU A 250 -2.85 -36.29 7.65
N LEU A 251 -4.16 -36.54 7.79
CA LEU A 251 -5.13 -36.80 6.72
C LEU A 251 -6.17 -35.69 6.67
#